data_AF-A0A427YXG4-F1
#
_entry.id   AF-A0A427YXG4-F1
#
_cell.length_a   1.000
_cell.length_b   1.000
_cell.length_c   1.000
_cell.angle_alpha   90.00
_cell.angle_beta   90.00
_cell.angle_gamma   90.00
#
_symmetry.space_group_name_H-M   'P 1'
#
loop_
_entity.id
_entity.type
_entity.pdbx_description
1 polymer ?
#
loop_
_entity_poly.entity_id
_entity_poly.type
_entity_poly.pdbx_seq_one_letter_code
_entity_poly.pdbx_strand_id
1 'polypeptide(L)'
;MPSAGSSGSGPAATSSGRNPRACENCRARRIKCSGRQPCEACVAVGVGEGCQTRIKSRPNRLPRVAVESAIDARVAPTWRSANFVGSVEKDVERWAEGKGIILSAALSDAFPVRDASLPMAAVSSTLPSQPDNETALVHSCLPVLPYFDFIHSDTLLELLTTYHAEREALDPPSMALLFASFCIGSFSRSKTDPGLHIAGDAIEWFRRTLLVLDGWDGVSLTALIALHLLHMFTTQAGGILETRDVLKRMANMVHKAELHRSLDGEEVSKLPFSTIYKDSWFATICDSPPFLNVVDISLRMSRQAETPQDLDRGPVYVPVLMQLTEFENDLMTKLHRAPLSNGLTAGYISQLDGRWSVWLKEFKEEQARMAGPMLYVYATIRFHWLRCLLHYSLLHSPPYSASSQALLARSVSHIIRGYAKCATDHRYTPSWPDLRRITTCGHLVLLLHDAEEYVRDEAEDLLSFVLKLVAGLKGNCPMAMDALTMLTRLMRLAGESTLLGGAHGDRLRNIRRPACRPFCSSASCRPVPLRLLLPPLSNDWSLDSTFASILDGSYEQ
;
A
#
# COMPACT_ATOMS: atom_id res chain seq x y z
N MET A 1 80.72 5.69 9.89
CA MET A 1 81.72 6.66 9.42
C MET A 1 81.14 7.46 8.27
N PRO A 2 81.39 8.78 8.20
CA PRO A 2 80.62 9.71 7.38
C PRO A 2 81.14 9.75 5.94
N SER A 3 80.26 10.05 4.99
CA SER A 3 80.63 10.72 3.74
C SER A 3 79.43 11.49 3.23
N ALA A 4 79.65 12.80 3.10
CA ALA A 4 78.72 13.80 2.66
C ALA A 4 78.44 13.69 1.15
N GLY A 5 77.24 14.10 0.74
CA GLY A 5 76.85 14.25 -0.65
C GLY A 5 75.73 15.26 -0.78
N SER A 6 76.13 16.52 -0.89
CA SER A 6 75.31 17.72 -1.07
C SER A 6 74.72 17.83 -2.48
N SER A 7 73.64 18.60 -2.57
CA SER A 7 73.20 19.49 -3.67
C SER A 7 72.30 18.93 -4.78
N GLY A 8 71.16 19.62 -4.96
CA GLY A 8 70.32 19.48 -6.15
C GLY A 8 68.87 19.97 -6.06
N SER A 9 68.53 21.00 -5.27
CA SER A 9 67.19 21.62 -5.30
C SER A 9 67.03 22.48 -6.57
N GLY A 10 66.56 21.85 -7.66
CA GLY A 10 66.06 22.56 -8.84
C GLY A 10 64.72 23.26 -8.55
N PRO A 11 64.44 24.41 -9.20
CA PRO A 11 63.18 25.12 -8.98
C PRO A 11 62.01 24.28 -9.48
N ALA A 12 61.03 24.11 -8.60
CA ALA A 12 59.79 23.40 -8.87
C ALA A 12 59.11 23.98 -10.13
N ALA A 13 58.89 23.11 -11.11
CA ALA A 13 58.03 23.42 -12.25
C ALA A 13 56.65 23.81 -11.72
N THR A 14 56.31 25.09 -11.85
CA THR A 14 54.95 25.57 -11.61
C THR A 14 54.03 24.82 -12.57
N SER A 15 53.14 24.01 -12.02
CA SER A 15 52.09 23.32 -12.77
C SER A 15 51.24 24.38 -13.45
N SER A 16 51.54 24.66 -14.72
CA SER A 16 50.75 25.56 -15.55
C SER A 16 49.36 24.94 -15.69
N GLY A 17 48.41 25.39 -14.87
CA GLY A 17 47.01 25.07 -15.02
C GLY A 17 46.64 25.38 -16.46
N ARG A 18 46.24 24.35 -17.23
CA ARG A 18 45.73 24.51 -18.59
C ARG A 18 44.53 25.44 -18.54
N ASN A 19 44.77 26.72 -18.76
CA ASN A 19 43.74 27.74 -18.75
C ASN A 19 42.93 27.55 -20.06
N PRO A 20 41.68 27.06 -20.02
CA PRO A 20 41.06 26.43 -21.18
C PRO A 20 40.45 27.43 -22.18
N ARG A 21 40.94 28.68 -22.24
CA ARG A 21 40.29 29.72 -23.07
C ARG A 21 41.30 30.61 -23.78
N ALA A 22 41.34 30.48 -25.11
CA ALA A 22 42.00 31.45 -25.99
C ALA A 22 41.16 32.74 -26.11
N CYS A 23 41.82 33.90 -26.20
CA CYS A 23 41.14 35.16 -26.51
C CYS A 23 40.57 35.16 -27.95
N GLU A 24 39.66 36.08 -28.26
CA GLU A 24 38.99 36.10 -29.56
C GLU A 24 39.97 36.29 -30.72
N ASN A 25 40.98 37.16 -30.56
CA ASN A 25 42.01 37.39 -31.56
C ASN A 25 42.88 36.16 -31.83
N CYS A 26 43.38 35.48 -30.78
CA CYS A 26 44.15 34.25 -30.97
C CYS A 26 43.29 33.13 -31.59
N ARG A 27 42.00 33.07 -31.25
CA ARG A 27 41.07 32.10 -31.81
C ARG A 27 40.78 32.37 -33.29
N ALA A 28 40.52 33.63 -33.66
CA ALA A 28 40.31 34.05 -35.04
C ALA A 28 41.53 33.76 -35.91
N ARG A 29 42.73 34.00 -35.37
CA ARG A 29 44.01 33.73 -36.07
C ARG A 29 44.48 32.27 -35.97
N ARG A 30 43.75 31.41 -35.26
CA ARG A 30 44.11 29.99 -35.00
C ARG A 30 45.51 29.79 -34.43
N ILE A 31 45.96 30.69 -33.55
CA ILE A 31 47.27 30.61 -32.86
C ILE A 31 47.11 30.31 -31.37
N LYS A 32 48.18 29.83 -30.73
CA LYS A 32 48.17 29.48 -29.30
C LYS A 32 48.09 30.74 -28.43
N CYS A 33 47.11 30.78 -27.52
CA CYS A 33 46.93 31.88 -26.58
C CYS A 33 47.66 31.59 -25.27
N SER A 34 48.39 32.57 -24.73
CA SER A 34 49.05 32.43 -23.42
C SER A 34 48.10 32.55 -22.22
N GLY A 35 46.86 33.00 -22.44
CA GLY A 35 45.82 33.09 -21.42
C GLY A 35 45.94 34.29 -20.47
N ARG A 36 46.99 35.11 -20.58
CA ARG A 36 47.12 36.41 -19.91
C ARG A 36 46.30 37.47 -20.65
N GLN A 37 45.93 38.57 -20.00
CA GLN A 37 45.20 39.67 -20.63
C GLN A 37 45.96 41.00 -20.44
N PRO A 38 46.51 41.60 -21.51
CA PRO A 38 46.55 41.09 -22.89
C PRO A 38 47.48 39.87 -23.02
N CYS A 39 47.19 38.96 -23.95
CA CYS A 39 48.02 37.78 -24.16
C CYS A 39 49.24 38.13 -25.02
N GLU A 40 50.36 37.44 -24.79
CA GLU A 40 51.65 37.71 -25.45
C GLU A 40 51.52 37.68 -26.98
N ALA A 41 50.75 36.73 -27.52
CA ALA A 41 50.50 36.62 -28.94
C ALA A 41 49.72 37.82 -29.54
N CYS A 42 48.88 38.49 -28.75
CA CYS A 42 48.19 39.72 -29.19
C CYS A 42 49.06 40.96 -29.03
N VAL A 43 49.93 41.00 -28.00
CA VAL A 43 50.91 42.09 -27.83
C VAL A 43 51.93 42.07 -28.96
N ALA A 44 52.46 40.89 -29.31
CA ALA A 44 53.48 40.70 -30.34
C ALA A 44 53.04 41.17 -31.74
N VAL A 45 51.73 41.25 -31.99
CA VAL A 45 51.15 41.64 -33.28
C VAL A 45 50.47 43.01 -33.23
N GLY A 46 50.74 43.82 -32.19
CA GLY A 46 50.28 45.19 -32.06
C GLY A 46 48.79 45.36 -31.74
N VAL A 47 48.08 44.30 -31.35
CA VAL A 47 46.64 44.33 -31.02
C VAL A 47 46.36 44.02 -29.55
N GLY A 48 47.30 44.37 -28.67
CA GLY A 48 47.21 44.13 -27.23
C GLY A 48 45.92 44.70 -26.63
N GLU A 49 45.54 45.92 -27.00
CA GLU A 49 44.33 46.59 -26.52
C GLU A 49 43.03 45.88 -26.97
N GLY A 50 43.07 45.16 -28.10
CA GLY A 50 41.97 44.35 -28.60
C GLY A 50 41.94 42.91 -28.05
N CYS A 51 42.83 42.55 -27.12
CA CYS A 51 42.87 41.20 -26.56
C CYS A 51 41.74 40.98 -25.54
N GLN A 52 40.56 40.63 -26.02
CA GLN A 52 39.39 40.33 -25.18
C GLN A 52 39.17 38.82 -25.07
N THR A 53 39.03 38.33 -23.83
CA THR A 53 38.55 36.97 -23.57
C THR A 53 37.03 37.01 -23.48
N ARG A 54 36.34 36.16 -24.26
CA ARG A 54 34.88 36.11 -24.26
C ARG A 54 34.38 35.68 -22.88
N ILE A 55 33.85 36.63 -22.11
CA ILE A 55 33.03 36.37 -20.93
C ILE A 55 31.81 35.62 -21.46
N LYS A 56 31.55 34.40 -20.96
CA LYS A 56 30.46 33.55 -21.49
C LYS A 56 29.15 34.35 -21.48
N SER A 57 28.61 34.64 -22.67
CA SER A 57 27.29 35.22 -22.87
C SER A 57 26.17 34.22 -22.60
N ARG A 58 26.18 33.58 -21.42
CA ARG A 58 24.99 32.94 -20.85
C ARG A 58 24.46 33.89 -19.79
N PRO A 59 23.55 34.82 -20.14
CA PRO A 59 22.90 35.67 -19.15
C PRO A 59 22.17 34.73 -18.18
N ASN A 60 22.45 34.85 -16.88
CA ASN A 60 21.68 34.23 -15.80
C ASN A 60 21.49 32.70 -15.86
N ARG A 61 22.56 31.92 -16.06
CA ARG A 61 22.70 30.84 -15.08
C ARG A 61 23.20 31.53 -13.83
N LEU A 62 22.25 31.86 -12.94
CA LEU A 62 22.56 32.04 -11.52
C LEU A 62 23.64 31.02 -11.21
N PRO A 63 24.73 31.40 -10.50
CA PRO A 63 25.65 30.40 -10.02
C PRO A 63 24.80 29.27 -9.49
N ARG A 64 25.11 28.01 -9.89
CA ARG A 64 24.84 26.94 -8.96
C ARG A 64 25.60 27.42 -7.72
N VAL A 65 24.90 28.12 -6.84
CA VAL A 65 25.06 27.95 -5.42
C VAL A 65 25.11 26.44 -5.39
N ALA A 66 26.33 25.93 -5.24
CA ALA A 66 26.47 24.71 -4.51
C ALA A 66 25.68 25.04 -3.25
N VAL A 67 24.39 24.69 -3.27
CA VAL A 67 23.70 24.32 -2.07
C VAL A 67 24.50 23.10 -1.69
N GLU A 68 25.67 23.34 -1.11
CA GLU A 68 26.21 22.50 -0.07
C GLU A 68 24.98 22.30 0.78
N SER A 69 24.38 21.14 0.59
CA SER A 69 23.28 20.65 1.37
C SER A 69 23.82 20.31 2.76
N ALA A 70 24.41 21.31 3.41
CA ALA A 70 24.24 21.56 4.82
C ALA A 70 22.79 22.03 5.06
N ILE A 71 21.81 21.38 4.39
CA ILE A 71 20.50 21.18 4.99
C ILE A 71 20.86 20.37 6.23
N ASP A 72 20.82 21.04 7.36
CA ASP A 72 21.05 20.50 8.68
C ASP A 72 20.58 19.04 8.77
N ALA A 73 21.55 18.12 8.73
CA ALA A 73 21.36 16.72 9.11
C ALA A 73 20.97 16.60 10.60
N ARG A 74 20.78 17.72 11.32
CA ARG A 74 20.59 17.80 12.77
C ARG A 74 19.15 17.94 13.21
N VAL A 75 18.22 18.23 12.31
CA VAL A 75 16.80 18.13 12.62
C VAL A 75 16.15 17.32 11.51
N ALA A 76 16.42 16.02 11.52
CA ALA A 76 15.42 15.11 10.97
C ALA A 76 14.11 15.49 11.68
N PRO A 77 13.04 15.87 10.94
CA PRO A 77 11.71 15.98 11.53
C PRO A 77 11.51 14.79 12.46
N THR A 78 10.86 14.93 13.60
CA THR A 78 10.56 13.75 14.41
C THR A 78 9.60 12.87 13.59
N TRP A 79 10.17 11.96 12.80
CA TRP A 79 9.45 11.09 11.87
C TRP A 79 8.63 10.15 12.73
N ARG A 80 7.38 10.52 13.00
CA ARG A 80 6.38 9.71 13.71
C ARG A 80 5.82 8.62 12.77
N SER A 81 6.66 8.02 11.91
CA SER A 81 6.23 7.33 10.69
C SER A 81 5.84 5.87 10.85
N ALA A 82 6.01 5.27 12.03
CA ALA A 82 5.56 3.89 12.24
C ALA A 82 4.02 3.77 12.24
N ASN A 83 3.33 4.87 12.58
CA ASN A 83 1.88 4.90 12.76
C ASN A 83 1.20 5.79 11.71
N PHE A 84 1.18 5.37 10.45
CA PHE A 84 0.59 6.16 9.36
C PHE A 84 -0.90 6.40 9.59
N VAL A 85 -1.68 5.34 9.77
CA VAL A 85 -3.13 5.46 9.93
C VAL A 85 -3.48 6.22 11.20
N GLY A 86 -2.86 5.87 12.33
CA GLY A 86 -3.04 6.56 13.60
C GLY A 86 -2.59 8.03 13.58
N SER A 87 -1.66 8.40 12.70
CA SER A 87 -1.28 9.81 12.51
C SER A 87 -2.33 10.56 11.70
N VAL A 88 -2.85 9.97 10.62
CA VAL A 88 -3.95 10.57 9.84
C VAL A 88 -5.19 10.79 10.73
N GLU A 89 -5.51 9.83 11.58
CA GLU A 89 -6.61 9.94 12.56
C GLU A 89 -6.41 11.11 13.52
N LYS A 90 -5.21 11.24 14.10
CA LYS A 90 -4.88 12.37 14.98
C LYS A 90 -4.90 13.71 14.25
N ASP A 91 -4.51 13.75 12.99
CA ASP A 91 -4.51 14.97 12.20
C ASP A 91 -5.92 15.45 11.90
N VAL A 92 -6.84 14.54 11.54
CA VAL A 92 -8.24 14.91 11.30
C VAL A 92 -8.96 15.25 12.60
N GLU A 93 -8.62 14.60 13.72
CA GLU A 93 -9.12 14.98 15.06
C GLU A 93 -8.68 16.39 15.44
N ARG A 94 -7.39 16.72 15.27
CA ARG A 94 -6.86 18.08 15.52
C ARG A 94 -7.49 19.13 14.60
N TRP A 95 -7.71 18.77 13.34
CA TRP A 95 -8.41 19.62 12.38
C TRP A 95 -9.85 19.89 12.81
N ALA A 96 -10.58 18.87 13.26
CA ALA A 96 -11.96 19.00 13.74
C ALA A 96 -12.03 19.81 15.05
N GLU A 97 -11.08 19.60 15.97
CA GLU A 97 -10.96 20.34 17.23
C GLU A 97 -10.73 21.83 16.97
N GLY A 98 -9.87 22.18 16.00
CA GLY A 98 -9.66 23.55 15.55
C GLY A 98 -10.93 24.24 15.01
N LYS A 99 -11.96 23.45 14.68
CA LYS A 99 -13.29 23.92 14.24
C LYS A 99 -14.37 23.75 15.31
N GLY A 100 -13.97 23.47 16.55
CA GLY A 100 -14.87 23.39 17.71
C GLY A 100 -15.57 22.04 17.91
N ILE A 101 -15.14 20.99 17.19
CA ILE A 101 -15.71 19.64 17.35
C ILE A 101 -14.67 18.69 17.91
N ILE A 102 -14.95 18.11 19.07
CA ILE A 102 -14.20 16.97 19.62
C ILE A 102 -14.88 15.68 19.15
N LEU A 103 -14.12 14.82 18.49
CA LEU A 103 -14.54 13.48 18.06
C LEU A 103 -13.34 12.54 18.09
N SER A 104 -13.60 11.24 18.03
CA SER A 104 -12.57 10.25 17.69
C SER A 104 -12.75 9.82 16.24
N ALA A 105 -11.65 9.85 15.48
CA ALA A 105 -11.59 9.38 14.11
C ALA A 105 -11.19 7.90 14.02
N ALA A 106 -10.73 7.31 15.13
CA ALA A 106 -10.39 5.91 15.21
C ALA A 106 -11.64 5.03 15.02
N LEU A 107 -11.51 4.01 14.17
CA LEU A 107 -12.54 2.98 14.06
C LEU A 107 -12.62 2.18 15.36
N SER A 108 -13.85 1.92 15.81
CA SER A 108 -14.12 1.11 16.99
C SER A 108 -13.65 -0.33 16.77
N ASP A 109 -12.86 -0.89 17.67
CA ASP A 109 -12.40 -2.29 17.62
C ASP A 109 -13.45 -3.26 18.20
N ALA A 110 -14.73 -2.96 17.96
CA ALA A 110 -15.89 -3.72 18.41
C ALA A 110 -16.27 -4.75 17.35
N PHE A 111 -15.72 -5.95 17.48
CA PHE A 111 -16.07 -7.09 16.63
C PHE A 111 -16.74 -8.20 17.44
N PRO A 112 -17.73 -8.90 16.86
CA PRO A 112 -18.44 -9.99 17.54
C PRO A 112 -17.50 -11.10 18.05
N VAL A 113 -16.39 -11.33 17.35
CA VAL A 113 -15.38 -12.33 17.74
C VAL A 113 -14.67 -11.94 19.05
N ARG A 114 -14.61 -10.66 19.38
CA ARG A 114 -13.91 -10.15 20.57
C ARG A 114 -14.74 -10.30 21.84
N ASP A 115 -16.05 -10.02 21.77
CA ASP A 115 -16.98 -10.29 22.88
C ASP A 115 -17.07 -11.79 23.20
N ALA A 116 -16.60 -12.61 22.26
CA ALA A 116 -16.41 -14.02 22.38
C ALA A 116 -15.17 -14.44 23.20
N SER A 117 -14.46 -13.53 23.87
CA SER A 117 -13.39 -13.82 24.84
C SER A 117 -13.89 -14.43 26.17
N LEU A 118 -14.94 -15.25 26.12
CA LEU A 118 -15.28 -16.15 27.22
C LEU A 118 -14.14 -17.15 27.41
N PRO A 119 -13.83 -17.57 28.65
CA PRO A 119 -12.76 -18.52 28.92
C PRO A 119 -12.91 -19.76 28.02
N MET A 120 -11.80 -20.26 27.45
CA MET A 120 -11.77 -21.51 26.67
C MET A 120 -12.46 -22.69 27.38
N ALA A 121 -12.56 -22.64 28.72
CA ALA A 121 -13.31 -23.57 29.55
C ALA A 121 -14.84 -23.61 29.28
N ALA A 122 -15.39 -22.61 28.57
CA ALA A 122 -16.82 -22.50 28.25
C ALA A 122 -17.15 -22.90 26.79
N VAL A 123 -16.17 -23.31 25.99
CA VAL A 123 -16.43 -23.97 24.69
C VAL A 123 -17.19 -25.26 25.01
N SER A 124 -18.51 -25.25 24.79
CA SER A 124 -19.38 -26.32 25.28
C SER A 124 -18.89 -27.65 24.74
N SER A 125 -18.67 -28.62 25.64
CA SER A 125 -18.29 -29.99 25.27
C SER A 125 -19.35 -30.65 24.37
N THR A 126 -20.57 -30.12 24.35
CA THR A 126 -21.62 -30.49 23.40
C THR A 126 -21.29 -29.91 22.02
N LEU A 127 -20.88 -30.76 21.09
CA LEU A 127 -20.90 -30.41 19.67
C LEU A 127 -22.34 -30.04 19.27
N PRO A 128 -22.54 -29.02 18.41
CA PRO A 128 -23.79 -28.89 17.67
C PRO A 128 -23.97 -30.17 16.85
N SER A 129 -24.79 -31.07 17.37
CA SER A 129 -24.72 -32.51 17.11
C SER A 129 -25.71 -32.91 16.01
N GLN A 130 -25.48 -32.44 14.78
CA GLN A 130 -26.17 -32.99 13.61
C GLN A 130 -25.22 -33.15 12.41
N PRO A 131 -24.90 -34.39 11.99
CA PRO A 131 -23.97 -34.65 10.88
C PRO A 131 -24.44 -34.06 9.54
N ASP A 132 -25.76 -33.98 9.32
CA ASP A 132 -26.34 -33.32 8.14
C ASP A 132 -25.98 -31.84 8.06
N ASN A 133 -25.80 -31.19 9.22
CA ASN A 133 -25.38 -29.80 9.27
C ASN A 133 -23.92 -29.66 8.86
N GLU A 134 -23.03 -30.52 9.34
CA GLU A 134 -21.58 -30.48 9.05
C GLU A 134 -21.29 -30.67 7.55
N THR A 135 -21.98 -31.60 6.90
CA THR A 135 -21.89 -31.80 5.45
C THR A 135 -22.29 -30.52 4.69
N ALA A 136 -23.40 -29.90 5.08
CA ALA A 136 -23.84 -28.63 4.50
C ALA A 136 -22.82 -27.49 4.72
N LEU A 137 -22.13 -27.47 5.87
CA LEU A 137 -21.07 -26.49 6.15
C LEU A 137 -19.88 -26.68 5.21
N VAL A 138 -19.37 -27.92 5.03
CA VAL A 138 -18.26 -28.17 4.10
C VAL A 138 -18.63 -27.77 2.68
N HIS A 139 -19.81 -28.16 2.21
CA HIS A 139 -20.29 -27.74 0.89
C HIS A 139 -20.38 -26.22 0.73
N SER A 140 -20.79 -25.51 1.78
CA SER A 140 -20.84 -24.05 1.80
C SER A 140 -19.45 -23.40 1.80
N CYS A 141 -18.40 -24.13 2.19
CA CYS A 141 -17.01 -23.67 2.13
C CYS A 141 -16.38 -23.85 0.74
N LEU A 142 -16.83 -24.83 -0.06
CA LEU A 142 -16.22 -25.17 -1.35
C LEU A 142 -16.10 -23.99 -2.34
N PRO A 143 -17.11 -23.09 -2.48
CA PRO A 143 -17.01 -21.93 -3.38
C PRO A 143 -15.86 -20.96 -3.07
N VAL A 144 -15.29 -21.05 -1.87
CA VAL A 144 -14.20 -20.20 -1.40
C VAL A 144 -12.81 -20.80 -1.71
N LEU A 145 -12.73 -22.11 -1.97
CA LEU A 145 -11.46 -22.79 -2.24
C LEU A 145 -10.68 -22.27 -3.45
N PRO A 146 -11.28 -21.67 -4.52
CA PRO A 146 -10.50 -21.04 -5.58
C PRO A 146 -9.56 -19.91 -5.11
N TYR A 147 -9.78 -19.34 -3.91
CA TYR A 147 -8.85 -18.39 -3.30
C TYR A 147 -7.67 -19.06 -2.57
N PHE A 148 -7.67 -20.38 -2.47
CA PHE A 148 -6.71 -21.24 -1.78
C PHE A 148 -6.25 -22.36 -2.71
N ASP A 149 -5.29 -22.06 -3.57
CA ASP A 149 -4.77 -22.98 -4.61
C ASP A 149 -3.90 -24.13 -4.07
N PHE A 150 -3.94 -24.36 -2.76
CA PHE A 150 -3.18 -25.37 -2.03
C PHE A 150 -4.10 -26.32 -1.23
N ILE A 151 -5.42 -26.27 -1.47
CA ILE A 151 -6.39 -27.19 -0.88
C ILE A 151 -7.41 -27.64 -1.94
N HIS A 152 -7.61 -28.95 -2.04
CA HIS A 152 -8.57 -29.55 -2.95
C HIS A 152 -9.90 -29.81 -2.23
N SER A 153 -11.01 -29.75 -2.97
CA SER A 153 -12.35 -30.09 -2.45
C SER A 153 -12.41 -31.49 -1.89
N ASP A 154 -11.76 -32.43 -2.58
CA ASP A 154 -11.78 -33.86 -2.27
C ASP A 154 -11.12 -34.12 -0.92
N THR A 155 -10.04 -33.40 -0.60
CA THR A 155 -9.39 -33.46 0.70
C THR A 155 -10.37 -33.11 1.82
N LEU A 156 -11.19 -32.06 1.68
CA LEU A 156 -12.16 -31.70 2.72
C LEU A 156 -13.28 -32.73 2.86
N LEU A 157 -13.74 -33.32 1.76
CA LEU A 157 -14.79 -34.33 1.75
C LEU A 157 -14.30 -35.67 2.33
N GLU A 158 -13.06 -36.05 2.06
CA GLU A 158 -12.40 -37.22 2.67
C GLU A 158 -12.22 -37.04 4.18
N LEU A 159 -11.79 -35.85 4.61
CA LEU A 159 -11.68 -35.51 6.03
C LEU A 159 -13.03 -35.54 6.73
N LEU A 160 -14.08 -35.02 6.09
CA LEU A 160 -15.45 -35.10 6.60
C LEU A 160 -15.94 -36.54 6.71
N THR A 161 -15.69 -37.36 5.68
CA THR A 161 -16.07 -38.79 5.69
C THR A 161 -15.37 -39.53 6.83
N THR A 162 -14.07 -39.29 7.00
CA THR A 162 -13.28 -39.86 8.10
C THR A 162 -13.79 -39.38 9.45
N TYR A 163 -14.12 -38.10 9.57
CA TYR A 163 -14.69 -37.51 10.79
C TYR A 163 -16.01 -38.15 11.22
N HIS A 164 -16.90 -38.43 10.26
CA HIS A 164 -18.17 -39.10 10.51
C HIS A 164 -18.01 -40.59 10.83
N ALA A 165 -17.05 -41.26 10.22
CA ALA A 165 -16.78 -42.68 10.46
C ALA A 165 -16.06 -42.92 11.80
N GLU A 166 -14.96 -42.22 12.05
CA GLU A 166 -14.10 -42.39 13.21
C GLU A 166 -13.38 -41.07 13.54
N ARG A 167 -14.03 -40.24 14.36
CA ARG A 167 -13.50 -38.92 14.72
C ARG A 167 -12.09 -38.95 15.33
N GLU A 168 -11.80 -39.97 16.14
CA GLU A 168 -10.49 -40.11 16.82
C GLU A 168 -9.36 -40.49 15.85
N ALA A 169 -9.69 -40.92 14.62
CA ALA A 169 -8.69 -41.25 13.60
C ALA A 169 -8.04 -40.01 12.97
N LEU A 170 -8.67 -38.84 13.06
CA LEU A 170 -8.09 -37.60 12.52
C LEU A 170 -7.00 -37.06 13.44
N ASP A 171 -5.83 -36.80 12.86
CA ASP A 171 -4.76 -36.09 13.55
C ASP A 171 -5.15 -34.60 13.80
N PRO A 172 -4.55 -33.94 14.81
CA PRO A 172 -4.95 -32.57 15.17
C PRO A 172 -4.91 -31.55 14.01
N PRO A 173 -3.91 -31.55 13.11
CA PRO A 173 -3.91 -30.67 11.93
C PRO A 173 -5.10 -30.88 11.00
N SER A 174 -5.47 -32.12 10.70
CA SER A 174 -6.61 -32.44 9.83
C SER A 174 -7.94 -32.08 10.50
N MET A 175 -8.06 -32.34 11.80
CA MET A 175 -9.21 -31.90 12.61
C MET A 175 -9.36 -30.38 12.60
N ALA A 176 -8.24 -29.65 12.77
CA ALA A 176 -8.24 -28.19 12.70
C ALA A 176 -8.65 -27.68 11.30
N LEU A 177 -8.17 -28.32 10.24
CA LEU A 177 -8.55 -27.95 8.88
C LEU A 177 -10.05 -28.14 8.63
N LEU A 178 -10.62 -29.27 9.08
CA LEU A 178 -12.05 -29.51 8.99
C LEU A 178 -12.87 -28.51 9.83
N PHE A 179 -12.44 -28.17 11.04
CA PHE A 179 -13.13 -27.15 11.84
C PHE A 179 -13.02 -25.75 11.23
N ALA A 180 -11.90 -25.43 10.58
CA ALA A 180 -11.74 -24.17 9.86
C ALA A 180 -12.67 -24.10 8.65
N SER A 181 -12.91 -25.22 7.95
CA SER A 181 -13.88 -25.28 6.86
C SER A 181 -15.32 -25.17 7.36
N PHE A 182 -15.66 -25.76 8.51
CA PHE A 182 -16.95 -25.54 9.17
C PHE A 182 -17.17 -24.07 9.54
N CYS A 183 -16.12 -23.39 10.02
CA CYS A 183 -16.17 -21.94 10.32
C CYS A 183 -16.52 -21.12 9.07
N ILE A 184 -15.80 -21.34 7.96
CA ILE A 184 -16.07 -20.64 6.69
C ILE A 184 -17.43 -21.01 6.10
N GLY A 185 -17.81 -22.28 6.15
CA GLY A 185 -19.12 -22.75 5.71
C GLY A 185 -20.26 -22.12 6.48
N SER A 186 -20.13 -22.05 7.80
CA SER A 186 -21.09 -21.41 8.69
C SER A 186 -21.19 -19.93 8.36
N PHE A 187 -20.06 -19.24 8.26
CA PHE A 187 -20.02 -17.82 7.88
C PHE A 187 -20.61 -17.55 6.49
N SER A 188 -20.41 -18.45 5.52
CA SER A 188 -20.95 -18.28 4.17
C SER A 188 -22.48 -18.39 4.17
N ARG A 189 -23.04 -19.35 4.93
CA ARG A 189 -24.49 -19.48 5.11
C ARG A 189 -25.12 -18.28 5.80
N SER A 190 -24.38 -17.60 6.68
CA SER A 190 -24.88 -16.40 7.38
C SER A 190 -25.14 -15.23 6.46
N LYS A 191 -24.40 -15.17 5.35
CA LYS A 191 -24.56 -14.13 4.34
C LYS A 191 -25.78 -14.38 3.44
N THR A 192 -26.12 -15.65 3.22
CA THR A 192 -27.26 -16.02 2.36
C THR A 192 -28.59 -16.03 3.11
N ASP A 193 -28.58 -16.27 4.42
CA ASP A 193 -29.79 -16.29 5.26
C ASP A 193 -29.70 -15.25 6.40
N PRO A 194 -30.16 -14.01 6.17
CA PRO A 194 -30.10 -12.94 7.17
C PRO A 194 -30.99 -13.20 8.40
N GLY A 195 -31.87 -14.19 8.37
CA GLY A 195 -32.70 -14.58 9.52
C GLY A 195 -31.98 -15.45 10.54
N LEU A 196 -30.79 -15.96 10.20
CA LEU A 196 -30.06 -16.91 11.02
C LEU A 196 -28.93 -16.18 11.77
N HIS A 197 -28.93 -16.24 13.11
CA HIS A 197 -27.92 -15.63 13.99
C HIS A 197 -26.52 -16.31 13.91
N ILE A 198 -26.10 -16.74 12.72
CA ILE A 198 -24.99 -17.65 12.43
C ILE A 198 -23.59 -17.07 12.76
N ALA A 199 -23.48 -15.80 13.16
CA ALA A 199 -22.21 -15.31 13.69
C ALA A 199 -21.73 -16.16 14.89
N GLY A 200 -22.66 -16.65 15.73
CA GLY A 200 -22.34 -17.49 16.89
C GLY A 200 -21.66 -18.81 16.51
N ASP A 201 -22.22 -19.55 15.55
CA ASP A 201 -21.71 -20.87 15.14
C ASP A 201 -20.35 -20.76 14.45
N ALA A 202 -20.16 -19.77 13.57
CA ALA A 202 -18.88 -19.55 12.91
C ALA A 202 -17.77 -19.20 13.92
N ILE A 203 -18.09 -18.35 14.91
CA ILE A 203 -17.17 -18.01 16.00
C ILE A 203 -16.82 -19.26 16.83
N GLU A 204 -17.79 -20.12 17.11
CA GLU A 204 -17.55 -21.36 17.85
C GLU A 204 -16.60 -22.30 17.10
N TRP A 205 -16.79 -22.48 15.78
CA TRP A 205 -15.87 -23.26 14.96
C TRP A 205 -14.48 -22.64 14.85
N PHE A 206 -14.39 -21.30 14.76
CA PHE A 206 -13.13 -20.58 14.86
C PHE A 206 -12.39 -20.90 16.17
N ARG A 207 -13.08 -20.84 17.32
CA ARG A 207 -12.48 -21.18 18.62
C ARG A 207 -12.04 -22.63 18.70
N ARG A 208 -12.87 -23.57 18.25
CA ARG A 208 -12.53 -25.01 18.23
C ARG A 208 -11.29 -25.28 17.41
N THR A 209 -11.17 -24.63 16.26
CA THR A 209 -9.97 -24.73 15.41
C THR A 209 -8.73 -24.26 16.19
N LEU A 210 -8.79 -23.09 16.83
CA LEU A 210 -7.67 -22.59 17.63
C LEU A 210 -7.35 -23.48 18.83
N LEU A 211 -8.36 -24.03 19.51
CA LEU A 211 -8.18 -24.96 20.63
C LEU A 211 -7.43 -26.23 20.21
N VAL A 212 -7.79 -26.81 19.06
CA VAL A 212 -7.09 -27.98 18.52
C VAL A 212 -5.63 -27.63 18.19
N LEU A 213 -5.39 -26.47 17.58
CA LEU A 213 -4.03 -26.02 17.23
C LEU A 213 -3.20 -25.65 18.46
N ASP A 214 -3.80 -25.06 19.50
CA ASP A 214 -3.12 -24.68 20.74
C ASP A 214 -2.80 -25.89 21.64
N GLY A 215 -3.60 -26.96 21.56
CA GLY A 215 -3.33 -28.23 22.22
C GLY A 215 -2.27 -29.08 21.52
N TRP A 216 -1.77 -28.65 20.36
CA TRP A 216 -0.85 -29.41 19.52
C TRP A 216 0.44 -28.64 19.25
N ASP A 217 1.56 -29.15 19.77
CA ASP A 217 2.88 -28.49 19.68
C ASP A 217 3.61 -28.69 18.34
N GLY A 218 3.01 -29.44 17.41
CA GLY A 218 3.63 -29.80 16.14
C GLY A 218 3.61 -28.70 15.08
N VAL A 219 4.10 -29.06 13.89
CA VAL A 219 4.19 -28.19 12.71
C VAL A 219 3.74 -28.98 11.49
N SER A 220 2.81 -28.42 10.71
CA SER A 220 2.23 -29.10 9.54
C SER A 220 1.72 -28.06 8.54
N LEU A 221 1.84 -28.37 7.25
CA LEU A 221 1.24 -27.58 6.18
C LEU A 221 -0.29 -27.56 6.33
N THR A 222 -0.91 -28.67 6.71
CA THR A 222 -2.37 -28.78 6.95
C THR A 222 -2.84 -27.78 8.04
N ALA A 223 -2.06 -27.64 9.11
CA ALA A 223 -2.35 -26.65 10.15
C ALA A 223 -2.17 -25.21 9.66
N LEU A 224 -1.17 -24.94 8.81
CA LEU A 224 -1.02 -23.64 8.16
C LEU A 224 -2.22 -23.32 7.24
N ILE A 225 -2.67 -24.30 6.44
CA ILE A 225 -3.86 -24.17 5.57
C ILE A 225 -5.11 -23.84 6.40
N ALA A 226 -5.31 -24.51 7.55
CA ALA A 226 -6.39 -24.20 8.48
C ALA A 226 -6.35 -22.72 8.92
N LEU A 227 -5.16 -22.21 9.27
CA LEU A 227 -4.97 -20.79 9.61
C LEU A 227 -5.22 -19.85 8.42
N HIS A 228 -4.94 -20.25 7.17
CA HIS A 228 -5.28 -19.48 5.99
C HIS A 228 -6.80 -19.32 5.81
N LEU A 229 -7.58 -20.36 6.11
CA LEU A 229 -9.05 -20.30 6.16
C LEU A 229 -9.51 -19.37 7.30
N LEU A 230 -8.99 -19.56 8.52
CA LEU A 230 -9.35 -18.69 9.65
C LEU A 230 -9.01 -17.21 9.39
N HIS A 231 -7.91 -16.93 8.69
CA HIS A 231 -7.57 -15.56 8.29
C HIS A 231 -8.68 -14.96 7.42
N MET A 232 -9.21 -15.69 6.44
CA MET A 232 -10.30 -15.16 5.62
C MET A 232 -11.53 -14.84 6.50
N PHE A 233 -11.87 -15.72 7.44
CA PHE A 233 -12.93 -15.45 8.40
C PHE A 233 -12.66 -14.18 9.24
N THR A 234 -11.47 -14.04 9.84
CA THR A 234 -11.16 -12.89 10.70
C THR A 234 -11.09 -11.56 9.94
N THR A 235 -10.76 -11.57 8.65
CA THR A 235 -10.84 -10.34 7.82
C THR A 235 -12.26 -9.87 7.53
N GLN A 236 -13.23 -10.78 7.62
CA GLN A 236 -14.62 -10.53 7.26
C GLN A 236 -15.51 -10.33 8.49
N ALA A 237 -15.29 -11.11 9.55
CA ALA A 237 -16.12 -11.12 10.75
C ALA A 237 -15.35 -10.71 12.02
N GLY A 238 -14.02 -10.82 12.01
CA GLY A 238 -13.15 -10.45 13.14
C GLY A 238 -12.59 -9.04 13.00
N GLY A 239 -11.74 -8.66 13.95
CA GLY A 239 -11.10 -7.36 14.00
C GLY A 239 -9.61 -7.37 13.74
N ILE A 240 -8.99 -6.23 14.05
CA ILE A 240 -7.54 -6.04 13.91
C ILE A 240 -6.80 -7.07 14.76
N LEU A 241 -7.24 -7.29 16.01
CA LEU A 241 -6.57 -8.16 16.96
C LEU A 241 -6.66 -9.63 16.56
N GLU A 242 -7.84 -10.13 16.22
CA GLU A 242 -8.03 -11.53 15.82
C GLU A 242 -7.30 -11.83 14.51
N THR A 243 -7.37 -10.91 13.55
CA THR A 243 -6.62 -11.05 12.29
C THR A 243 -5.12 -11.10 12.56
N ARG A 244 -4.61 -10.23 13.43
CA ARG A 244 -3.19 -10.19 13.79
C ARG A 244 -2.75 -11.42 14.57
N ASP A 245 -3.59 -11.97 15.46
CA ASP A 245 -3.28 -13.20 16.19
C ASP A 245 -3.15 -14.40 15.22
N VAL A 246 -4.11 -14.55 14.29
CA VAL A 246 -4.02 -15.59 13.26
C VAL A 246 -2.76 -15.42 12.41
N LEU A 247 -2.45 -14.20 11.96
CA LEU A 247 -1.22 -13.95 11.19
C LEU A 247 0.06 -14.25 11.97
N LYS A 248 0.08 -13.97 13.29
CA LYS A 248 1.20 -14.33 14.17
C LYS A 248 1.39 -15.84 14.23
N ARG A 249 0.30 -16.60 14.36
CA ARG A 249 0.31 -18.07 14.36
C ARG A 249 0.81 -18.61 13.01
N MET A 250 0.36 -18.03 11.89
CA MET A 250 0.83 -18.39 10.55
C MET A 250 2.35 -18.15 10.43
N ALA A 251 2.84 -16.97 10.84
CA ALA A 251 4.25 -16.63 10.82
C ALA A 251 5.09 -17.59 11.67
N ASN A 252 4.63 -17.93 12.88
CA ASN A 252 5.27 -18.91 13.74
C ASN A 252 5.34 -20.30 13.08
N MET A 253 4.28 -20.73 12.39
CA MET A 253 4.25 -22.00 11.67
C MET A 253 5.27 -22.02 10.53
N VAL A 254 5.34 -20.95 9.73
CA VAL A 254 6.34 -20.78 8.65
C VAL A 254 7.77 -20.82 9.18
N HIS A 255 8.03 -20.20 10.34
CA HIS A 255 9.35 -20.23 10.97
C HIS A 255 9.72 -21.60 11.51
N LYS A 256 8.83 -22.23 12.30
CA LYS A 256 9.09 -23.55 12.89
C LYS A 256 9.25 -24.66 11.84
N ALA A 257 8.51 -24.56 10.73
CA ALA A 257 8.58 -25.49 9.61
C ALA A 257 9.82 -25.28 8.72
N GLU A 258 10.59 -24.22 8.95
CA GLU A 258 11.69 -23.80 8.08
C GLU A 258 11.31 -23.67 6.60
N LEU A 259 10.04 -23.34 6.28
CA LEU A 259 9.56 -23.19 4.89
C LEU A 259 10.26 -22.05 4.13
N HIS A 260 10.94 -21.17 4.87
CA HIS A 260 11.77 -20.12 4.30
C HIS A 260 13.13 -20.63 3.77
N ARG A 261 13.57 -21.84 4.17
CA ARG A 261 14.87 -22.44 3.81
C ARG A 261 14.74 -23.58 2.79
N SER A 262 13.61 -24.30 2.81
CA SER A 262 13.35 -25.45 1.95
C SER A 262 12.20 -25.13 0.99
N LEU A 263 12.53 -24.73 -0.24
CA LEU A 263 11.56 -24.42 -1.29
C LEU A 263 11.62 -25.46 -2.43
N ASP A 264 11.76 -26.74 -2.07
CA ASP A 264 11.66 -27.83 -3.04
C ASP A 264 10.17 -28.15 -3.26
N GLY A 265 9.60 -27.64 -4.34
CA GLY A 265 8.22 -27.85 -4.75
C GLY A 265 7.40 -26.57 -4.92
N GLU A 266 6.60 -26.51 -5.99
CA GLU A 266 5.75 -25.35 -6.32
C GLU A 266 4.73 -25.10 -5.19
N GLU A 267 4.01 -26.14 -4.73
CA GLU A 267 3.01 -26.03 -3.66
C GLU A 267 3.60 -25.61 -2.30
N VAL A 268 4.81 -26.07 -1.98
CA VAL A 268 5.52 -25.71 -0.74
C VAL A 268 5.95 -24.25 -0.75
N SER A 269 6.21 -23.67 -1.92
CA SER A 269 6.60 -22.26 -2.09
C SER A 269 5.42 -21.29 -2.00
N LYS A 270 4.22 -21.78 -2.34
CA LYS A 270 2.97 -21.02 -2.40
C LYS A 270 2.48 -20.55 -1.03
N LEU A 271 2.40 -21.46 -0.07
CA LEU A 271 1.96 -21.19 1.30
C LEU A 271 2.77 -20.12 2.05
N PRO A 272 4.12 -20.18 2.11
CA PRO A 272 4.91 -19.14 2.79
C PRO A 272 4.75 -17.79 2.09
N PHE A 273 4.71 -17.74 0.76
CA PHE A 273 4.45 -16.48 0.05
C PHE A 273 3.07 -15.90 0.40
N SER A 274 2.01 -16.71 0.35
CA SER A 274 0.65 -16.28 0.70
C SER A 274 0.59 -15.77 2.16
N THR A 275 1.37 -16.36 3.07
CA THR A 275 1.50 -15.88 4.44
C THR A 275 2.17 -14.50 4.51
N ILE A 276 3.31 -14.30 3.85
CA ILE A 276 4.02 -13.01 3.80
C ILE A 276 3.16 -11.93 3.15
N TYR A 277 2.48 -12.26 2.06
CA TYR A 277 1.56 -11.37 1.35
C TYR A 277 0.54 -10.81 2.32
N LYS A 278 -0.14 -11.68 3.07
CA LYS A 278 -1.15 -11.28 4.05
C LYS A 278 -0.49 -10.49 5.18
N ASP A 279 0.56 -11.02 5.79
CA ASP A 279 1.24 -10.37 6.91
C ASP A 279 1.69 -8.93 6.59
N SER A 280 2.33 -8.73 5.43
CA SER A 280 2.82 -7.43 4.95
C SER A 280 1.68 -6.47 4.62
N TRP A 281 0.64 -6.97 3.93
CA TRP A 281 -0.55 -6.17 3.64
C TRP A 281 -1.17 -5.64 4.93
N PHE A 282 -1.38 -6.49 5.93
CA PHE A 282 -2.01 -6.12 7.18
C PHE A 282 -1.11 -5.26 8.07
N ALA A 283 0.21 -5.44 8.01
CA ALA A 283 1.17 -4.57 8.68
C ALA A 283 0.94 -3.09 8.30
N THR A 284 0.73 -2.80 7.00
CA THR A 284 0.50 -1.43 6.51
C THR A 284 -0.83 -0.80 6.95
N ILE A 285 -1.80 -1.61 7.37
CA ILE A 285 -3.15 -1.17 7.76
C ILE A 285 -3.25 -1.01 9.28
N CYS A 286 -2.55 -1.88 10.01
CA CYS A 286 -2.55 -1.93 11.46
C CYS A 286 -1.46 -1.07 12.10
N ASP A 287 -0.64 -0.37 11.29
CA ASP A 287 0.52 0.39 11.80
C ASP A 287 1.43 -0.48 12.68
N SER A 288 1.68 -1.72 12.25
CA SER A 288 2.48 -2.69 12.98
C SER A 288 3.60 -3.23 12.11
N PRO A 289 4.72 -3.72 12.68
CA PRO A 289 5.70 -4.45 11.90
C PRO A 289 5.06 -5.74 11.35
N PRO A 290 5.53 -6.23 10.18
CA PRO A 290 5.23 -7.59 9.75
C PRO A 290 5.90 -8.58 10.72
N PHE A 291 5.29 -9.75 10.92
CA PHE A 291 5.87 -10.84 11.70
C PHE A 291 6.96 -11.59 10.92
N LEU A 292 6.81 -11.69 9.59
CA LEU A 292 7.77 -12.28 8.68
C LEU A 292 8.54 -11.18 7.96
N ASN A 293 9.85 -11.31 7.88
CA ASN A 293 10.70 -10.41 7.09
C ASN A 293 11.06 -11.09 5.76
N VAL A 294 10.80 -10.42 4.64
CA VAL A 294 11.10 -10.91 3.28
C VAL A 294 12.58 -11.19 3.09
N VAL A 295 13.49 -10.52 3.80
CA VAL A 295 14.93 -10.80 3.72
C VAL A 295 15.26 -12.24 4.15
N ASP A 296 14.46 -12.81 5.05
CA ASP A 296 14.68 -14.17 5.56
C ASP A 296 14.11 -15.24 4.62
N ILE A 297 13.33 -14.82 3.62
CA ILE A 297 12.62 -15.69 2.70
C ILE A 297 13.14 -15.36 1.31
N SER A 298 14.19 -16.07 0.89
CA SER A 298 14.65 -16.04 -0.50
C SER A 298 13.56 -16.63 -1.38
N LEU A 299 12.56 -15.83 -1.73
CA LEU A 299 11.49 -16.17 -2.67
C LEU A 299 12.11 -16.34 -4.05
N ARG A 300 12.80 -17.48 -4.26
CA ARG A 300 13.22 -17.98 -5.57
C ARG A 300 12.02 -18.60 -6.27
N MET A 301 10.86 -17.94 -6.25
CA MET A 301 9.82 -18.31 -7.19
C MET A 301 10.28 -17.79 -8.55
N SER A 302 10.56 -18.71 -9.48
CA SER A 302 10.90 -18.35 -10.86
C SER A 302 9.86 -17.34 -11.36
N ARG A 303 10.32 -16.15 -11.75
CA ARG A 303 9.48 -15.03 -12.24
C ARG A 303 8.78 -15.34 -13.57
N GLN A 304 8.72 -16.60 -13.96
CA GLN A 304 8.20 -17.09 -15.21
C GLN A 304 6.75 -17.55 -14.99
N ALA A 305 5.82 -16.59 -15.00
CA ALA A 305 4.49 -16.90 -15.49
C ALA A 305 4.63 -16.99 -17.02
N GLU A 306 4.82 -18.20 -17.55
CA GLU A 306 5.16 -18.39 -18.97
C GLU A 306 3.93 -18.28 -19.87
N THR A 307 2.72 -18.47 -19.32
CA THR A 307 1.49 -18.49 -20.11
C THR A 307 0.32 -17.76 -19.44
N PRO A 308 -0.65 -17.21 -20.20
CA PRO A 308 -1.92 -16.72 -19.67
C PRO A 308 -2.72 -17.78 -18.89
N GLN A 309 -2.50 -19.08 -19.16
CA GLN A 309 -3.13 -20.18 -18.43
C GLN A 309 -2.58 -20.34 -17.01
N ASP A 310 -1.35 -19.87 -16.74
CA ASP A 310 -0.79 -19.87 -15.38
C ASP A 310 -1.49 -18.85 -14.46
N LEU A 311 -2.27 -17.92 -15.01
CA LEU A 311 -3.10 -16.98 -14.25
C LEU A 311 -4.33 -17.66 -13.64
N ASP A 312 -4.76 -18.79 -14.20
CA ASP A 312 -5.84 -19.60 -13.64
C ASP A 312 -5.38 -20.38 -12.40
N ARG A 313 -4.06 -20.48 -12.15
CA ARG A 313 -3.48 -21.14 -10.95
C ARG A 313 -3.64 -20.33 -9.66
N GLY A 314 -4.38 -19.21 -9.70
CA GLY A 314 -4.80 -18.47 -8.51
C GLY A 314 -4.21 -17.05 -8.42
N PRO A 315 -4.91 -16.13 -7.74
CA PRO A 315 -4.63 -14.69 -7.77
C PRO A 315 -3.31 -14.28 -7.10
N VAL A 316 -2.67 -15.17 -6.34
CA VAL A 316 -1.57 -14.80 -5.45
C VAL A 316 -0.21 -14.78 -6.19
N TYR A 317 -0.06 -15.45 -7.34
CA TYR A 317 1.25 -15.68 -7.99
C TYR A 317 1.55 -14.78 -9.18
N VAL A 318 0.89 -13.63 -9.27
CA VAL A 318 1.23 -12.65 -10.30
C VAL A 318 2.55 -11.96 -9.92
N PRO A 319 3.59 -11.97 -10.78
CA PRO A 319 4.92 -11.42 -10.46
C PRO A 319 4.88 -9.98 -9.92
N VAL A 320 3.92 -9.21 -10.40
CA VAL A 320 3.64 -7.85 -9.98
C VAL A 320 3.23 -7.75 -8.50
N LEU A 321 2.42 -8.69 -8.00
CA LEU A 321 1.99 -8.71 -6.60
C LEU A 321 3.10 -9.19 -5.68
N MET A 322 3.95 -10.08 -6.15
CA MET A 322 5.13 -10.51 -5.40
C MET A 322 6.06 -9.32 -5.15
N GLN A 323 6.43 -8.59 -6.20
CA GLN A 323 7.28 -7.41 -6.07
C GLN A 323 6.65 -6.34 -5.17
N LEU A 324 5.33 -6.16 -5.25
CA LEU A 324 4.63 -5.22 -4.39
C LEU A 324 4.63 -5.67 -2.93
N THR A 325 4.44 -6.97 -2.66
CA THR A 325 4.59 -7.56 -1.32
C THR A 325 6.01 -7.37 -0.78
N GLU A 326 7.05 -7.54 -1.61
CA GLU A 326 8.44 -7.26 -1.23
C GLU A 326 8.63 -5.79 -0.84
N PHE A 327 8.07 -4.85 -1.62
CA PHE A 327 8.11 -3.42 -1.31
C PHE A 327 7.40 -3.10 0.00
N GLU A 328 6.22 -3.67 0.23
CA GLU A 328 5.45 -3.48 1.47
C GLU A 328 6.23 -3.99 2.68
N ASN A 329 6.73 -5.22 2.60
CA ASN A 329 7.43 -5.85 3.70
C ASN A 329 8.74 -5.10 4.05
N ASP A 330 9.55 -4.75 3.04
CA ASP A 330 10.80 -4.02 3.23
C ASP A 330 10.55 -2.64 3.85
N LEU A 331 9.54 -1.92 3.35
CA LEU A 331 9.17 -0.61 3.89
C LEU A 331 8.69 -0.71 5.33
N MET A 332 7.75 -1.60 5.63
CA MET A 332 7.19 -1.75 6.97
C MET A 332 8.22 -2.23 7.98
N THR A 333 9.10 -3.16 7.57
CA THR A 333 10.23 -3.61 8.39
C THR A 333 11.17 -2.45 8.71
N LYS A 334 11.54 -1.62 7.72
CA LYS A 334 12.43 -0.47 7.95
C LYS A 334 11.79 0.60 8.82
N LEU A 335 10.50 0.87 8.65
CA LEU A 335 9.74 1.82 9.46
C LEU A 335 9.69 1.47 10.94
N HIS A 336 9.78 0.17 11.26
CA HIS A 336 9.68 -0.34 12.63
C HIS A 336 11.00 -0.76 13.25
N ARG A 337 12.14 -0.66 12.54
CA ARG A 337 13.47 -0.97 13.10
C ARG A 337 13.94 0.15 14.04
N ALA A 338 14.40 -0.23 15.23
CA ALA A 338 15.00 0.67 16.22
C ALA A 338 16.53 0.48 16.32
N PRO A 339 17.33 1.56 16.38
CA PRO A 339 16.95 2.94 16.11
C PRO A 339 16.49 3.08 14.66
N LEU A 340 15.62 4.07 14.37
CA LEU A 340 15.31 4.51 13.01
C LEU A 340 16.62 5.02 12.40
N SER A 341 17.44 4.12 11.90
CA SER A 341 18.82 4.37 11.51
C SER A 341 18.84 5.20 10.23
N ASN A 342 18.69 6.52 10.33
CA ASN A 342 18.66 7.43 9.18
C ASN A 342 17.66 6.97 8.06
N GLY A 343 16.64 6.17 8.42
CA GLY A 343 16.10 5.15 7.52
C GLY A 343 15.18 5.64 6.40
N LEU A 344 14.64 6.85 6.52
CA LEU A 344 13.79 7.48 5.51
C LEU A 344 14.29 8.89 5.18
N THR A 345 15.57 9.04 4.85
CA THR A 345 16.03 10.32 4.28
C THR A 345 15.22 10.64 3.01
N ALA A 346 15.06 11.92 2.69
CA ALA A 346 14.40 12.30 1.45
C ALA A 346 15.08 11.71 0.20
N GLY A 347 16.40 11.49 0.25
CA GLY A 347 17.13 10.78 -0.80
C GLY A 347 16.70 9.32 -0.93
N TYR A 348 16.49 8.63 0.19
CA TYR A 348 15.95 7.27 0.21
C TYR A 348 14.52 7.20 -0.34
N ILE A 349 13.65 8.14 0.06
CA ILE A 349 12.28 8.22 -0.44
C ILE A 349 12.26 8.46 -1.96
N SER A 350 13.09 9.39 -2.44
CA SER A 350 13.23 9.66 -3.87
C SER A 350 13.72 8.44 -4.65
N GLN A 351 14.65 7.66 -4.07
CA GLN A 351 15.13 6.41 -4.65
C GLN A 351 14.02 5.34 -4.70
N LEU A 352 13.22 5.21 -3.64
CA LEU A 352 12.06 4.31 -3.62
C LEU A 352 11.03 4.70 -4.67
N ASP A 353 10.63 5.97 -4.74
CA ASP A 353 9.71 6.48 -5.75
C ASP A 353 10.22 6.20 -7.17
N GLY A 354 11.52 6.36 -7.41
CA GLY A 354 12.16 6.04 -8.69
C GLY A 354 11.99 4.56 -9.06
N ARG A 355 12.28 3.65 -8.13
CA ARG A 355 12.10 2.19 -8.31
C ARG A 355 10.64 1.82 -8.53
N TRP A 356 9.75 2.36 -7.70
CA TRP A 356 8.31 2.11 -7.74
C TRP A 356 7.66 2.65 -9.02
N SER A 357 8.18 3.76 -9.57
CA SER A 357 7.70 4.32 -10.84
C SER A 357 8.05 3.42 -12.04
N VAL A 358 9.23 2.78 -12.02
CA VAL A 358 9.60 1.77 -13.04
C VAL A 358 8.65 0.59 -12.96
N TRP A 359 8.45 0.04 -11.75
CA TRP A 359 7.49 -1.03 -11.52
C TRP A 359 6.07 -0.66 -11.99
N LEU A 360 5.58 0.55 -11.70
CA LEU A 360 4.25 0.98 -12.11
C LEU A 360 4.10 1.02 -13.64
N LYS A 361 5.17 1.37 -14.35
CA LYS A 361 5.17 1.38 -15.81
C LYS A 361 5.04 -0.04 -16.36
N GLU A 362 5.87 -0.96 -15.88
CA GLU A 362 5.85 -2.38 -16.25
C GLU A 362 4.49 -3.01 -15.91
N PHE A 363 3.97 -2.72 -14.71
CA PHE A 363 2.64 -3.14 -14.27
C PHE A 363 1.53 -2.71 -15.23
N LYS A 364 1.57 -1.46 -15.71
CA LYS A 364 0.55 -0.95 -16.64
C LYS A 364 0.65 -1.60 -18.03
N GLU A 365 1.86 -1.88 -18.49
CA GLU A 365 2.09 -2.62 -19.74
C GLU A 365 1.52 -4.05 -19.63
N GLU A 366 1.74 -4.71 -18.49
CA GLU A 366 1.17 -6.03 -18.19
C GLU A 366 -0.36 -6.00 -18.05
N GLN A 367 -0.90 -5.02 -17.31
CA GLN A 367 -2.34 -4.81 -17.17
C GLN A 367 -3.03 -4.54 -18.51
N ALA A 368 -2.37 -3.84 -19.43
CA ALA A 368 -2.94 -3.59 -20.75
C ALA A 368 -2.98 -4.86 -21.61
N ARG A 369 -2.02 -5.78 -21.41
CA ARG A 369 -1.95 -7.07 -22.12
C ARG A 369 -2.99 -8.06 -21.60
N MET A 370 -3.34 -7.98 -20.32
CA MET A 370 -4.22 -8.95 -19.67
C MET A 370 -5.58 -8.31 -19.33
N ALA A 371 -6.67 -8.84 -19.89
CA ALA A 371 -8.02 -8.30 -19.76
C ALA A 371 -8.40 -8.02 -18.28
N GLY A 372 -8.30 -6.75 -17.86
CA GLY A 372 -8.11 -6.28 -16.49
C GLY A 372 -8.84 -7.04 -15.38
N PRO A 373 -8.24 -8.12 -14.82
CA PRO A 373 -8.84 -8.82 -13.70
C PRO A 373 -8.82 -7.92 -12.46
N MET A 374 -9.78 -8.16 -11.56
CA MET A 374 -9.91 -7.46 -10.27
C MET A 374 -8.60 -7.35 -9.50
N LEU A 375 -7.72 -8.34 -9.68
CA LEU A 375 -6.39 -8.37 -9.12
C LEU A 375 -5.54 -7.12 -9.42
N TYR A 376 -5.59 -6.57 -10.63
CA TYR A 376 -4.84 -5.36 -10.97
C TYR A 376 -5.43 -4.12 -10.30
N VAL A 377 -6.74 -4.10 -10.03
CA VAL A 377 -7.36 -3.02 -9.26
C VAL A 377 -6.81 -3.03 -7.83
N TYR A 378 -6.72 -4.22 -7.21
CA TYR A 378 -6.10 -4.38 -5.89
C TYR A 378 -4.61 -4.04 -5.87
N ALA A 379 -3.84 -4.46 -6.87
CA ALA A 379 -2.42 -4.08 -6.99
C ALA A 379 -2.26 -2.56 -7.08
N THR A 380 -3.14 -1.88 -7.82
CA THR A 380 -3.16 -0.41 -7.93
C THR A 380 -3.48 0.25 -6.59
N ILE A 381 -4.50 -0.25 -5.87
CA ILE A 381 -4.87 0.24 -4.54
C ILE A 381 -3.69 0.13 -3.58
N ARG A 382 -3.06 -1.05 -3.49
CA ARG A 382 -1.88 -1.30 -2.65
C ARG A 382 -0.71 -0.38 -2.98
N PHE A 383 -0.39 -0.24 -4.26
CA PHE A 383 0.68 0.64 -4.71
C PHE A 383 0.45 2.08 -4.25
N HIS A 384 -0.76 2.60 -4.46
CA HIS A 384 -1.08 3.95 -4.02
C HIS A 384 -1.15 4.08 -2.49
N TRP A 385 -1.55 3.02 -1.78
CA TRP A 385 -1.51 2.99 -0.32
C TRP A 385 -0.09 3.13 0.22
N LEU A 386 0.87 2.40 -0.37
CA LEU A 386 2.29 2.53 -0.07
C LEU A 386 2.83 3.93 -0.33
N ARG A 387 2.42 4.55 -1.44
CA ARG A 387 2.78 5.94 -1.71
C ARG A 387 2.17 6.90 -0.70
N CYS A 388 0.94 6.67 -0.25
CA CYS A 388 0.35 7.47 0.81
C CYS A 388 1.19 7.37 2.10
N LEU A 389 1.53 6.15 2.51
CA LEU A 389 2.35 5.92 3.71
C LEU A 389 3.72 6.61 3.60
N LEU A 390 4.37 6.53 2.43
CA LEU A 390 5.67 7.14 2.16
C LEU A 390 5.59 8.68 2.17
N HIS A 391 4.66 9.28 1.43
CA HIS A 391 4.56 10.73 1.25
C HIS A 391 3.90 11.45 2.42
N TYR A 392 3.06 10.77 3.19
CA TYR A 392 2.50 11.34 4.42
C TYR A 392 3.59 11.69 5.43
N SER A 393 4.61 10.84 5.54
CA SER A 393 5.76 11.09 6.41
C SER A 393 6.58 12.35 6.03
N LEU A 394 6.42 12.85 4.80
CA LEU A 394 7.08 14.05 4.28
C LEU A 394 6.25 15.33 4.42
N LEU A 395 4.99 15.27 4.87
CA LEU A 395 4.10 16.44 4.95
C LEU A 395 4.66 17.56 5.83
N HIS A 396 5.39 17.20 6.90
CA HIS A 396 6.00 18.17 7.81
C HIS A 396 7.41 18.60 7.40
N SER A 397 7.91 18.15 6.24
CA SER A 397 9.20 18.55 5.71
C SER A 397 9.03 19.75 4.78
N PRO A 398 9.48 20.97 5.16
CA PRO A 398 9.31 22.17 4.33
C PRO A 398 9.75 22.04 2.87
N PRO A 399 10.87 21.37 2.52
CA PRO A 399 11.27 21.23 1.12
C PRO A 399 10.41 20.25 0.30
N TYR A 400 9.64 19.36 0.93
CA TYR A 400 8.91 18.29 0.25
C TYR A 400 7.40 18.33 0.47
N SER A 401 6.89 19.18 1.37
CA SER A 401 5.48 19.20 1.76
C SER A 401 4.55 19.37 0.57
N ALA A 402 4.76 20.40 -0.25
CA ALA A 402 3.91 20.69 -1.42
C ALA A 402 3.89 19.55 -2.44
N SER A 403 5.06 18.97 -2.77
CA SER A 403 5.10 17.81 -3.68
C SER A 403 4.44 16.59 -3.08
N SER A 404 4.58 16.37 -1.77
CA SER A 404 4.01 15.21 -1.07
C SER A 404 2.50 15.32 -0.99
N GLN A 405 1.98 16.52 -0.73
CA GLN A 405 0.56 16.86 -0.74
C GLN A 405 -0.11 16.52 -2.08
N ALA A 406 0.46 16.99 -3.20
CA ALA A 406 -0.06 16.67 -4.54
C ALA A 406 0.00 15.15 -4.85
N LEU A 407 1.05 14.45 -4.41
CA LEU A 407 1.20 13.00 -4.60
C LEU A 407 0.22 12.20 -3.74
N LEU A 408 -0.05 12.67 -2.52
CA LEU A 408 -1.06 12.12 -1.63
C LEU A 408 -2.46 12.28 -2.23
N ALA A 409 -2.81 13.49 -2.68
CA ALA A 409 -4.09 13.76 -3.35
C ALA A 409 -4.30 12.79 -4.51
N ARG A 410 -3.33 12.73 -5.44
CA ARG A 410 -3.43 11.79 -6.56
C ARG A 410 -3.58 10.33 -6.13
N SER A 411 -2.83 9.89 -5.11
CA SER A 411 -2.87 8.49 -4.66
C SER A 411 -4.19 8.14 -3.97
N VAL A 412 -4.70 9.02 -3.10
CA VAL A 412 -6.01 8.90 -2.45
C VAL A 412 -7.13 8.82 -3.48
N SER A 413 -7.09 9.69 -4.48
CA SER A 413 -7.99 9.67 -5.64
C SER A 413 -8.01 8.33 -6.37
N HIS A 414 -6.84 7.73 -6.60
CA HIS A 414 -6.73 6.42 -7.26
C HIS A 414 -7.25 5.28 -6.38
N ILE A 415 -7.01 5.31 -5.07
CA ILE A 415 -7.51 4.30 -4.12
C ILE A 415 -9.04 4.32 -4.07
N ILE A 416 -9.65 5.49 -3.87
CA ILE A 416 -11.12 5.65 -3.78
C ILE A 416 -11.78 5.16 -5.06
N ARG A 417 -11.28 5.58 -6.23
CA ARG A 417 -11.82 5.14 -7.53
C ARG A 417 -11.57 3.65 -7.79
N GLY A 418 -10.45 3.11 -7.30
CA GLY A 418 -10.17 1.68 -7.32
C GLY A 418 -11.24 0.88 -6.57
N TYR A 419 -11.55 1.29 -5.33
CA TYR A 419 -12.63 0.66 -4.55
C TYR A 419 -14.01 0.86 -5.18
N ALA A 420 -14.29 2.03 -5.76
CA ALA A 420 -15.53 2.26 -6.49
C ALA A 420 -15.68 1.29 -7.68
N LYS A 421 -14.58 1.00 -8.40
CA LYS A 421 -14.57 -0.04 -9.43
C LYS A 421 -14.78 -1.43 -8.84
N CYS A 422 -14.12 -1.77 -7.74
CA CYS A 422 -14.31 -3.06 -7.06
C CYS A 422 -15.77 -3.29 -6.67
N ALA A 423 -16.44 -2.25 -6.15
CA ALA A 423 -17.85 -2.32 -5.73
C ALA A 423 -18.83 -2.63 -6.87
N THR A 424 -18.42 -2.51 -8.14
CA THR A 424 -19.24 -2.91 -9.30
C THR A 424 -19.06 -4.37 -9.69
N ASP A 425 -18.06 -5.06 -9.13
CA ASP A 425 -17.80 -6.48 -9.38
C ASP A 425 -18.45 -7.32 -8.28
N HIS A 426 -19.33 -8.25 -8.66
CA HIS A 426 -20.05 -9.12 -7.73
C HIS A 426 -19.12 -10.06 -6.91
N ARG A 427 -17.88 -10.27 -7.37
CA ARG A 427 -16.86 -11.06 -6.66
C ARG A 427 -16.19 -10.28 -5.54
N TYR A 428 -16.36 -8.95 -5.52
CA TYR A 428 -15.82 -8.13 -4.46
C TYR A 428 -16.57 -8.41 -3.16
N THR A 429 -15.86 -8.93 -2.18
CA THR A 429 -16.39 -9.14 -0.82
C THR A 429 -15.78 -8.11 0.12
N PRO A 430 -16.50 -7.02 0.46
CA PRO A 430 -15.97 -5.97 1.32
C PRO A 430 -15.56 -6.52 2.70
N SER A 431 -14.49 -5.95 3.26
CA SER A 431 -13.87 -6.42 4.50
C SER A 431 -13.45 -5.25 5.41
N TRP A 432 -13.19 -5.51 6.69
CA TRP A 432 -12.76 -4.43 7.61
C TRP A 432 -11.46 -3.72 7.17
N PRO A 433 -10.48 -4.39 6.53
CA PRO A 433 -9.29 -3.72 5.99
C PRO A 433 -9.63 -2.71 4.90
N ASP A 434 -10.63 -3.01 4.06
CA ASP A 434 -11.11 -2.09 3.05
C ASP A 434 -11.76 -0.87 3.70
N LEU A 435 -12.62 -1.09 4.71
CA LEU A 435 -13.23 -0.01 5.49
C LEU A 435 -12.16 0.91 6.10
N ARG A 436 -11.11 0.33 6.70
CA ARG A 436 -10.00 1.10 7.28
C ARG A 436 -9.34 1.98 6.22
N ARG A 437 -8.98 1.43 5.06
CA ARG A 437 -8.35 2.21 3.98
C ARG A 437 -9.26 3.28 3.39
N ILE A 438 -10.53 2.94 3.13
CA ILE A 438 -11.52 3.87 2.57
C ILE A 438 -11.74 5.03 3.52
N THR A 439 -11.87 4.75 4.82
CA THR A 439 -12.05 5.77 5.86
C THR A 439 -10.81 6.66 5.99
N THR A 440 -9.61 6.08 6.05
CA THR A 440 -8.34 6.84 6.05
C THR A 440 -8.20 7.71 4.81
N CYS A 441 -8.58 7.21 3.63
CA CYS A 441 -8.62 8.01 2.41
C CYS A 441 -9.61 9.17 2.52
N GLY A 442 -10.80 8.94 3.10
CA GLY A 442 -11.77 10.01 3.40
C GLY A 442 -11.20 11.10 4.31
N HIS A 443 -10.50 10.71 5.39
CA HIS A 443 -9.78 11.66 6.25
C HIS A 443 -8.74 12.46 5.48
N LEU A 444 -7.95 11.80 4.62
CA LEU A 444 -6.96 12.47 3.79
C LEU A 444 -7.60 13.43 2.78
N VAL A 445 -8.76 13.11 2.19
CA VAL A 445 -9.46 14.06 1.30
C VAL A 445 -9.81 15.34 2.05
N LEU A 446 -10.31 15.25 3.29
CA LEU A 446 -10.64 16.42 4.11
C LEU A 446 -9.40 17.26 4.43
N LEU A 447 -8.32 16.61 4.87
CA LEU A 447 -7.06 17.29 5.19
C LEU A 447 -6.42 17.96 3.97
N LEU A 448 -6.47 17.31 2.81
CA LEU A 448 -5.92 17.83 1.55
C LEU A 448 -6.80 18.92 0.94
N HIS A 449 -8.12 18.86 1.15
CA HIS A 449 -9.02 19.96 0.80
C HIS A 449 -8.75 21.21 1.64
N ASP A 450 -8.55 21.06 2.95
CA ASP A 450 -8.17 22.17 3.85
C ASP A 450 -6.83 22.79 3.46
N ALA A 451 -5.91 21.98 2.91
CA ALA A 451 -4.63 22.42 2.35
C ALA A 451 -4.71 22.99 0.92
N GLU A 452 -5.91 23.18 0.36
CA GLU A 452 -6.15 23.68 -1.01
C GLU A 452 -5.60 22.80 -2.16
N GLU A 453 -5.27 21.53 -1.90
CA GLU A 453 -4.85 20.59 -2.96
C GLU A 453 -6.03 20.05 -3.76
N TYR A 454 -7.18 19.89 -3.11
CA TYR A 454 -8.44 19.57 -3.76
C TYR A 454 -9.33 20.79 -3.86
N VAL A 455 -9.80 21.07 -5.07
CA VAL A 455 -10.94 21.98 -5.27
C VAL A 455 -12.19 21.36 -4.67
N ARG A 456 -13.15 22.21 -4.28
CA ARG A 456 -14.38 21.78 -3.58
C ARG A 456 -15.10 20.66 -4.31
N ASP A 457 -15.40 20.85 -5.59
CA ASP A 457 -16.17 19.87 -6.38
C ASP A 457 -15.48 18.50 -6.45
N GLU A 458 -14.14 18.47 -6.53
CA GLU A 458 -13.37 17.23 -6.52
C GLU A 458 -13.39 16.54 -5.16
N ALA A 459 -13.24 17.32 -4.07
CA ALA A 459 -13.33 16.78 -2.72
C ALA A 459 -14.73 16.21 -2.43
N GLU A 460 -15.79 16.92 -2.82
CA GLU A 460 -17.18 16.49 -2.65
C GLU A 460 -17.48 15.21 -3.43
N ASP A 461 -17.03 15.10 -4.69
CA ASP A 461 -17.17 13.90 -5.51
C ASP A 461 -16.47 12.68 -4.85
N LEU A 462 -15.21 12.85 -4.44
CA LEU A 462 -14.45 11.79 -3.79
C LEU A 462 -15.08 11.36 -2.46
N LEU A 463 -15.53 12.31 -1.63
CA LEU A 463 -16.19 12.03 -0.36
C LEU A 463 -17.55 11.35 -0.57
N SER A 464 -18.27 11.68 -1.63
CA SER A 464 -19.50 10.97 -2.04
C SER A 464 -19.22 9.51 -2.36
N PHE A 465 -18.13 9.20 -3.09
CA PHE A 465 -17.70 7.81 -3.29
C PHE A 465 -17.35 7.12 -1.97
N VAL A 466 -16.61 7.78 -1.09
CA VAL A 466 -16.25 7.24 0.22
C VAL A 466 -17.50 6.88 1.03
N LEU A 467 -18.48 7.79 1.15
CA LEU A 467 -19.72 7.51 1.88
C LEU A 467 -20.51 6.33 1.28
N LYS A 468 -20.61 6.25 -0.04
CA LYS A 468 -21.28 5.13 -0.73
C LYS A 468 -20.58 3.80 -0.46
N LEU A 469 -19.25 3.78 -0.55
CA LEU A 469 -18.44 2.61 -0.28
C LEU A 469 -18.62 2.14 1.17
N VAL A 470 -18.44 3.05 2.14
CA VAL A 470 -18.64 2.75 3.57
C VAL A 470 -20.07 2.27 3.84
N ALA A 471 -21.08 2.84 3.18
CA ALA A 471 -22.45 2.36 3.32
C ALA A 471 -22.65 0.93 2.80
N GLY A 472 -21.98 0.54 1.71
CA GLY A 472 -21.98 -0.83 1.19
C GLY A 472 -21.31 -1.84 2.12
N LEU A 473 -20.45 -1.40 3.03
CA LEU A 473 -19.75 -2.26 4.01
C LEU A 473 -20.61 -2.60 5.24
N LYS A 474 -21.76 -1.95 5.46
CA LYS A 474 -22.59 -2.12 6.68
C LYS A 474 -23.01 -3.56 6.96
N GLY A 475 -23.30 -4.34 5.92
CA GLY A 475 -23.71 -5.73 6.07
C GLY A 475 -22.58 -6.67 6.50
N ASN A 476 -21.32 -6.28 6.28
CA ASN A 476 -20.14 -7.12 6.54
C ASN A 476 -19.27 -6.58 7.68
N CYS A 477 -19.37 -5.29 8.02
CA CYS A 477 -18.48 -4.64 8.98
C CYS A 477 -19.29 -3.79 9.97
N PRO A 478 -19.43 -4.21 11.24
CA PRO A 478 -20.20 -3.47 12.25
C PRO A 478 -19.75 -2.01 12.41
N MET A 479 -18.43 -1.78 12.38
CA MET A 479 -17.79 -0.46 12.45
C MET A 479 -18.10 0.47 11.25
N ALA A 480 -18.70 -0.01 10.16
CA ALA A 480 -19.03 0.83 9.01
C ALA A 480 -20.08 1.90 9.34
N MET A 481 -21.00 1.61 10.27
CA MET A 481 -22.01 2.58 10.72
C MET A 481 -21.37 3.75 11.49
N ASP A 482 -20.43 3.45 12.37
CA ASP A 482 -19.68 4.46 13.12
C ASP A 482 -18.84 5.31 12.17
N ALA A 483 -18.13 4.67 11.24
CA ALA A 483 -17.34 5.33 10.21
C ALA A 483 -18.20 6.28 9.35
N LEU A 484 -19.38 5.82 8.91
CA LEU A 484 -20.29 6.64 8.10
C LEU A 484 -20.78 7.86 8.87
N THR A 485 -21.16 7.68 10.14
CA THR A 485 -21.64 8.75 11.01
C THR A 485 -20.55 9.79 11.23
N MET A 486 -19.33 9.33 11.53
CA MET A 486 -18.15 10.18 11.73
C MET A 486 -17.80 10.95 10.45
N LEU A 487 -17.70 10.28 9.29
CA LEU A 487 -17.38 10.94 8.02
C LEU A 487 -18.45 11.96 7.62
N THR A 488 -19.73 11.65 7.79
CA THR A 488 -20.82 12.58 7.52
C THR A 488 -20.72 13.84 8.39
N ARG A 489 -20.35 13.68 9.67
CA ARG A 489 -20.13 14.80 10.59
C ARG A 489 -18.94 15.67 10.15
N LEU A 490 -17.82 15.05 9.79
CA LEU A 490 -16.64 15.77 9.29
C LEU A 490 -16.93 16.53 7.98
N MET A 491 -17.70 15.95 7.07
CA MET A 491 -18.08 16.60 5.81
C MET A 491 -18.94 17.85 6.04
N ARG A 492 -19.90 17.80 6.97
CA ARG A 492 -20.71 18.98 7.34
C ARG A 492 -19.82 20.10 7.88
N LEU A 493 -18.87 19.76 8.74
CA LEU A 493 -17.90 20.69 9.31
C LEU A 493 -17.02 21.36 8.23
N ALA A 494 -16.62 20.61 7.20
CA ALA A 494 -15.89 21.16 6.05
C ALA A 494 -16.75 22.16 5.24
N GLY A 495 -18.02 21.84 5.00
CA GLY A 495 -18.96 22.72 4.29
C GLY A 495 -19.23 24.05 5.01
N GLU A 496 -19.47 23.99 6.33
CA GLU A 496 -19.73 25.19 7.16
C GLU A 496 -18.54 26.15 7.20
N SER A 497 -17.31 25.62 7.16
CA SER A 497 -16.08 26.42 7.16
C SER A 497 -16.00 27.36 5.94
N THR A 498 -16.53 26.94 4.80
CA THR A 498 -16.50 27.76 3.59
C THR A 498 -17.51 28.90 3.58
N LEU A 499 -18.56 28.82 4.41
CA LEU A 499 -19.54 29.91 4.58
C LEU A 499 -19.05 30.98 5.56
N LEU A 500 -18.18 30.62 6.51
CA LEU A 500 -17.61 31.54 7.51
C LEU A 500 -16.26 32.14 7.06
N GLY A 501 -15.56 31.50 6.12
CA GLY A 501 -14.22 31.89 5.64
C GLY A 501 -14.14 33.13 4.75
N GLY A 502 -15.28 33.71 4.33
CA GLY A 502 -15.32 34.96 3.54
C GLY A 502 -14.74 36.18 4.25
N ALA A 503 -14.44 36.10 5.56
CA ALA A 503 -13.93 37.21 6.37
C ALA A 503 -12.48 37.04 6.88
N HIS A 504 -11.76 35.96 6.53
CA HIS A 504 -10.42 35.68 7.08
C HIS A 504 -9.25 35.73 6.08
N GLY A 505 -9.49 36.21 4.86
CA GLY A 505 -8.49 36.37 3.79
C GLY A 505 -7.37 37.40 4.04
N ASP A 506 -7.28 38.01 5.23
CA ASP A 506 -6.29 39.07 5.53
C ASP A 506 -5.10 38.64 6.43
N ARG A 507 -5.08 37.43 7.00
CA ARG A 507 -3.98 37.03 7.91
C ARG A 507 -2.82 36.23 7.31
N LEU A 508 -2.90 35.78 6.05
CA LEU A 508 -1.81 35.04 5.39
C LEU A 508 -1.05 35.83 4.30
N ARG A 509 -1.27 37.15 4.17
CA ARG A 509 -0.53 38.00 3.21
C ARG A 509 0.93 38.33 3.59
N ASN A 510 1.48 37.79 4.68
CA ASN A 510 2.85 38.08 5.11
C ASN A 510 3.92 37.03 4.75
N ILE A 511 3.61 36.02 3.93
CA ILE A 511 4.63 35.22 3.25
C ILE A 511 4.80 35.77 1.83
N ARG A 512 5.83 36.59 1.63
CA ARG A 512 6.22 37.17 0.33
C ARG A 512 6.47 36.05 -0.69
N ARG A 513 5.49 35.78 -1.55
CA ARG A 513 5.73 35.10 -2.83
C ARG A 513 6.54 36.04 -3.75
N PRO A 514 7.64 35.60 -4.38
CA PRO A 514 8.29 36.41 -5.41
C PRO A 514 7.37 36.56 -6.61
N ALA A 515 7.19 37.80 -7.06
CA ALA A 515 6.28 38.19 -8.13
C ALA A 515 6.68 37.56 -9.47
N CYS A 516 5.83 36.68 -10.00
CA CYS A 516 5.84 36.34 -11.43
C CYS A 516 5.05 37.41 -12.19
N ARG A 517 5.72 38.10 -13.12
CA ARG A 517 5.07 39.00 -14.09
C ARG A 517 4.30 38.17 -15.16
N PRO A 518 3.18 38.67 -15.68
CA PRO A 518 2.45 38.00 -16.75
C PRO A 518 3.06 38.35 -18.11
N PHE A 519 3.17 37.35 -19.00
CA PHE A 519 3.41 37.59 -20.42
C PHE A 519 2.45 36.76 -21.28
N CYS A 520 1.67 37.51 -22.06
CA CYS A 520 1.06 37.22 -23.35
C CYS A 520 0.16 35.99 -23.55
N SER A 521 -1.13 36.35 -23.68
CA SER A 521 -2.12 35.89 -24.64
C SER A 521 -1.58 35.32 -25.97
N SER A 522 -2.01 34.11 -26.31
CA SER A 522 -2.44 33.79 -27.68
C SER A 522 -3.49 32.68 -27.65
N ALA A 523 -4.43 32.80 -28.59
CA ALA A 523 -5.69 32.09 -28.66
C ALA A 523 -5.55 30.69 -29.29
N SER A 524 -6.64 29.92 -29.13
CA SER A 524 -6.98 28.64 -29.77
C SER A 524 -6.60 27.35 -29.02
N CYS A 525 -7.48 26.95 -28.10
CA CYS A 525 -7.81 25.54 -27.87
C CYS A 525 -9.31 25.46 -27.59
N ARG A 526 -10.08 24.86 -28.50
CA ARG A 526 -11.51 24.56 -28.28
C ARG A 526 -11.62 23.41 -27.28
N PRO A 527 -12.49 23.48 -26.26
CA PRO A 527 -12.77 22.35 -25.40
C PRO A 527 -13.65 21.33 -26.13
N VAL A 528 -13.23 20.06 -26.13
CA VAL A 528 -14.08 18.92 -26.47
C VAL A 528 -14.87 18.54 -25.21
N PRO A 529 -16.22 18.48 -25.24
CA PRO A 529 -16.98 18.08 -24.07
C PRO A 529 -16.92 16.56 -23.89
N LEU A 530 -16.24 16.10 -22.83
CA LEU A 530 -16.37 14.74 -22.31
C LEU A 530 -17.73 14.62 -21.60
N ARG A 531 -18.77 14.18 -22.33
CA ARG A 531 -20.00 13.65 -21.72
C ARG A 531 -19.75 12.20 -21.30
N LEU A 532 -19.44 11.99 -20.03
CA LEU A 532 -19.55 10.68 -19.38
C LEU A 532 -21.05 10.41 -19.09
N LEU A 533 -21.66 9.59 -19.92
CA LEU A 533 -22.98 9.02 -19.65
C LEU A 533 -22.79 7.87 -18.66
N LEU A 534 -23.10 8.10 -17.38
CA LEU A 534 -23.34 7.03 -16.40
C LEU A 534 -24.79 6.56 -16.57
N PRO A 535 -25.07 5.25 -16.71
CA PRO A 535 -26.44 4.76 -16.68
C PRO A 535 -27.00 4.85 -15.25
N PRO A 536 -28.32 5.04 -15.08
CA PRO A 536 -28.95 5.05 -13.77
C PRO A 536 -28.86 3.64 -13.16
N LEU A 537 -28.31 3.54 -11.95
CA LEU A 537 -28.32 2.33 -11.14
C LEU A 537 -29.74 2.16 -10.56
N SER A 538 -30.46 1.13 -11.02
CA SER A 538 -31.76 0.73 -10.44
C SER A 538 -31.56 -0.15 -9.21
N ASN A 539 -32.42 0.03 -8.21
CA ASN A 539 -32.32 -0.54 -6.86
C ASN A 539 -32.79 -2.00 -6.70
N ASP A 540 -33.06 -2.73 -7.77
CA ASP A 540 -33.64 -4.08 -7.67
C ASP A 540 -32.75 -5.12 -8.35
N TRP A 541 -31.99 -5.89 -7.56
CA TRP A 541 -31.27 -7.07 -8.04
C TRP A 541 -31.50 -8.22 -7.06
N SER A 542 -32.52 -9.02 -7.34
CA SER A 542 -32.77 -10.32 -6.72
C SER A 542 -31.69 -11.31 -7.15
N LEU A 543 -31.05 -11.92 -6.17
CA LEU A 543 -30.10 -13.03 -6.30
C LEU A 543 -30.81 -14.26 -6.88
N ASP A 544 -30.44 -14.68 -8.08
CA ASP A 544 -30.38 -16.10 -8.44
C ASP A 544 -29.75 -16.31 -9.82
N SER A 545 -28.95 -17.39 -9.95
CA SER A 545 -28.49 -18.04 -11.18
C SER A 545 -27.27 -17.47 -11.95
N THR A 546 -26.05 -17.53 -11.40
CA THR A 546 -24.83 -17.66 -12.26
C THR A 546 -23.62 -18.27 -11.54
N PHE A 547 -23.72 -19.51 -11.05
CA PHE A 547 -22.54 -20.25 -10.54
C PHE A 547 -22.17 -21.49 -11.38
N ALA A 548 -22.82 -21.71 -12.53
CA ALA A 548 -22.58 -22.88 -13.37
C ALA A 548 -21.78 -22.62 -14.67
N SER A 549 -21.56 -21.37 -15.11
CA SER A 549 -21.00 -21.13 -16.47
C SER A 549 -19.48 -20.91 -16.54
N ILE A 550 -18.74 -21.02 -15.43
CA ILE A 550 -17.28 -20.79 -15.43
C ILE A 550 -16.49 -22.11 -15.37
N LEU A 551 -17.15 -23.24 -15.04
CA LEU A 551 -16.51 -24.56 -15.04
C LEU A 551 -16.62 -25.32 -16.37
N ASP A 552 -17.41 -24.83 -17.34
CA ASP A 552 -17.76 -25.57 -18.56
C ASP A 552 -17.02 -25.12 -19.83
N GLY A 553 -15.85 -24.47 -19.70
CA GLY A 553 -14.85 -24.40 -20.77
C GLY A 553 -15.35 -23.98 -22.17
N SER A 554 -16.43 -23.21 -22.28
CA SER A 554 -17.05 -22.83 -23.55
C SER A 554 -17.06 -21.30 -23.69
N TYR A 555 -15.87 -20.77 -23.93
CA TYR A 555 -15.70 -19.50 -24.65
C TYR A 555 -14.99 -19.79 -25.97
N GLU A 556 -15.73 -20.38 -26.91
CA GLU A 556 -15.51 -20.20 -28.34
C GLU A 556 -16.75 -19.54 -28.95
N GLN A 557 -16.73 -18.21 -29.03
CA GLN A 557 -17.02 -17.39 -30.23
C GLN A 557 -16.94 -15.90 -29.92
#